data_AF-A0A3R7C951-F1
#
_entry.id   AF-A0A3R7C951-F1
#
_cell.length_a   1.000
_cell.length_b   1.000
_cell.length_c   1.000
_cell.angle_alpha   90.00
_cell.angle_beta   90.00
_cell.angle_gamma   90.00
#
_symmetry.space_group_name_H-M   'P 1'
#
loop_
_entity.id
_entity.type
_entity.pdbx_description
1 polymer ?
#
loop_
_entity_poly.entity_id
_entity_poly.type
_entity_poly.pdbx_seq_one_letter_code
_entity_poly.pdbx_strand_id
1 'polypeptide(L)' 'MDIYNERKVFSRITKSSCGSQLPQYFLITPKLITGLEYHPDTKVLVILNGPYNILQAEWDVDTFVAKRQKLI' A
#
# COMPACT_ATOMS: atom_id res chain seq x y z
N MET A 1 8.76 15.98 -6.69
CA MET A 1 9.83 15.20 -6.04
C MET A 1 10.20 14.09 -7.04
N ASP A 2 11.47 13.75 -7.22
CA ASP A 2 11.86 12.67 -8.13
C ASP A 2 11.61 11.28 -7.50
N ILE A 3 11.54 10.27 -8.36
CA ILE A 3 11.23 8.88 -7.98
C ILE A 3 12.21 8.35 -6.91
N TYR A 4 13.49 8.73 -6.96
CA TYR A 4 14.48 8.25 -6.00
C TYR A 4 14.25 8.83 -4.62
N ASN A 5 13.96 10.13 -4.55
CA ASN A 5 13.67 10.79 -3.27
C ASN A 5 12.36 10.31 -2.67
N GLU A 6 11.29 10.12 -3.46
CA GLU A 6 10.03 9.58 -2.96
C GLU A 6 10.20 8.17 -2.35
N ARG A 7 11.01 7.30 -2.98
CA ARG A 7 11.33 5.98 -2.43
C ARG A 7 12.11 6.05 -1.12
N LYS A 8 13.12 6.92 -1.04
CA LYS A 8 13.91 7.13 0.20
C LYS A 8 13.04 7.61 1.35
N VAL A 9 12.15 8.57 1.08
CA VAL A 9 11.20 9.10 2.06
C VAL A 9 10.25 7.99 2.52
N PHE A 10 9.66 7.23 1.59
CA PHE A 10 8.78 6.11 1.93
C PHE A 10 9.49 5.08 2.83
N SER A 11 10.69 4.63 2.45
CA SER A 11 11.45 3.65 3.23
C SER A 11 11.73 4.13 4.66
N ARG A 12 12.06 5.42 4.83
CA ARG A 12 12.29 6.02 6.17
C ARG A 12 11.01 6.04 7.00
N ILE A 13 9.90 6.48 6.42
CA ILE A 13 8.60 6.53 7.10
C ILE A 13 8.16 5.14 7.53
N THR A 14 8.25 4.15 6.64
CA THR A 14 7.85 2.78 6.93
C THR A 14 8.69 2.18 8.05
N LYS A 15 10.01 2.39 8.06
CA LYS A 15 10.91 1.93 9.13
C LYS A 15 10.66 2.62 10.47
N SER A 16 10.36 3.92 10.47
CA SER A 16 10.09 4.65 11.72
C SER A 16 8.72 4.35 12.31
N SER A 17 7.75 3.97 11.47
CA SER A 17 6.36 3.74 11.87
C SER A 17 6.09 2.30 12.33
N CYS A 18 7.06 1.40 12.16
CA CYS A 18 6.94 -0.02 12.50
C CYS A 18 7.86 -0.38 13.68
N GLY A 19 7.45 -1.35 14.49
CA GLY A 19 8.17 -1.79 15.69
C GLY A 19 7.25 -1.94 16.90
N SER A 20 7.77 -2.53 17.97
CA SER A 20 6.99 -3.01 19.12
C SER A 20 6.48 -1.93 20.06
N GLN A 21 7.08 -0.73 20.07
CA GLN A 21 6.77 0.25 21.12
C GLN A 21 5.68 1.26 20.73
N LEU A 22 5.55 1.63 19.45
CA LEU A 22 4.57 2.64 18.99
C LEU A 22 4.19 2.42 17.51
N PRO A 23 3.16 1.62 17.20
CA PRO A 23 2.68 1.50 15.82
C PRO A 23 2.08 2.82 15.34
N GLN A 24 2.59 3.38 14.25
CA GLN A 24 2.12 4.63 13.66
C GLN A 24 1.47 4.37 12.29
N TYR A 25 0.34 5.01 12.02
CA TYR A 25 -0.30 4.98 10.70
C TYR A 25 0.12 6.20 9.89
N PHE A 26 0.27 6.02 8.59
CA PHE A 26 0.46 7.13 7.65
C PHE A 26 -0.44 6.91 6.43
N LEU A 27 -1.10 7.98 5.99
CA LEU A 27 -1.97 7.96 4.82
C LEU A 27 -1.17 8.41 3.60
N ILE A 28 -1.19 7.61 2.55
CA ILE A 28 -0.58 7.96 1.26
C ILE A 28 -1.68 7.95 0.21
N THR A 29 -1.82 9.07 -0.49
CA THR A 29 -2.60 9.10 -1.73
C THR A 29 -1.93 8.18 -2.75
N PRO A 30 -2.68 7.43 -3.57
CA PRO A 30 -2.10 6.47 -4.52
C PRO A 30 -0.95 7.10 -5.30
N LYS A 31 0.28 6.67 -5.00
CA LYS A 31 1.49 7.16 -5.68
C LYS A 31 1.68 6.37 -6.96
N LEU A 32 2.11 7.04 -8.04
CA LEU A 32 2.44 6.40 -9.32
C LEU A 32 3.68 5.50 -9.26
N ILE A 33 4.33 5.40 -8.09
CA ILE A 33 5.56 4.61 -7.89
C ILE A 33 5.19 3.22 -7.39
N THR A 34 5.44 2.21 -8.22
CA THR A 34 5.24 0.80 -7.91
C THR A 34 6.45 0.18 -7.21
N GLY A 35 6.29 -0.98 -6.58
CA GLY A 35 7.41 -1.74 -5.99
C GLY A 35 8.10 -1.03 -4.83
N LEU A 36 7.30 -0.46 -3.91
CA LEU A 36 7.81 0.10 -2.67
C LEU A 36 8.08 -1.04 -1.66
N GLU A 37 9.13 -0.92 -0.86
CA GLU A 37 9.46 -1.90 0.19
C GLU A 37 8.70 -1.58 1.47
N TYR A 38 7.86 -2.53 1.90
CA TYR A 38 7.11 -2.46 3.15
C TYR A 38 7.85 -3.19 4.26
N HIS A 39 7.68 -2.73 5.51
CA HIS A 39 8.17 -3.48 6.66
C HIS A 39 7.30 -4.71 6.90
N PRO A 40 7.83 -5.85 7.39
CA PRO A 40 7.04 -7.05 7.66
C PRO A 40 5.80 -6.82 8.54
N ASP A 41 5.89 -5.91 9.51
CA ASP A 41 4.79 -5.56 10.41
C ASP A 41 3.75 -4.60 9.78
N THR A 42 3.95 -4.16 8.54
CA THR A 42 3.05 -3.20 7.91
C THR A 42 1.74 -3.86 7.51
N LYS A 43 0.62 -3.26 7.93
CA LYS A 43 -0.72 -3.58 7.39
C LYS A 43 -1.13 -2.52 6.40
N VAL A 44 -1.57 -2.94 5.21
CA VAL A 44 -2.04 -2.04 4.15
C VAL A 44 -3.56 -2.00 4.19
N LEU A 45 -4.13 -0.81 4.37
CA LEU A 45 -5.55 -0.55 4.22
C LEU A 45 -5.80 0.22 2.92
N VAL A 46 -6.66 -0.33 2.06
CA VAL A 46 -7.06 0.32 0.80
C VAL A 46 -8.47 0.85 0.97
N ILE A 47 -8.63 2.18 0.83
CA ILE A 47 -9.94 2.85 0.91
C ILE A 47 -10.34 3.28 -0.49
N LEU A 48 -11.41 2.67 -1.02
CA LEU A 48 -11.96 2.98 -2.33
C LEU A 48 -13.36 3.57 -2.14
N ASN A 49 -13.53 4.84 -2.50
CA ASN A 49 -14.81 5.55 -2.39
C ASN A 49 -15.38 5.91 -3.77
N GLY A 50 -15.25 5.00 -4.75
CA GLY A 50 -15.72 5.20 -6.11
C GLY A 50 -17.12 4.63 -6.34
N PRO A 51 -17.89 5.17 -7.29
CA PRO A 51 -19.25 4.69 -7.59
C PRO A 51 -19.30 3.26 -8.15
N TYR A 52 -18.17 2.74 -8.64
CA TYR A 52 -18.03 1.38 -9.17
C TYR A 52 -17.33 0.43 -8.20
N ASN A 53 -17.27 0.77 -6.91
CA ASN A 53 -16.69 -0.10 -5.91
C ASN A 53 -17.63 -1.27 -5.59
N ILE A 54 -17.07 -2.43 -5.28
CA ILE A 54 -17.84 -3.61 -4.84
C ILE A 54 -18.00 -3.60 -3.32
N LEU A 55 -18.94 -4.40 -2.80
CA LEU A 55 -19.12 -4.52 -1.35
C LEU A 55 -17.89 -5.21 -0.71
N GLN A 56 -17.56 -4.83 0.53
CA GLN A 56 -16.44 -5.42 1.26
C GLN A 56 -16.57 -6.95 1.38
N ALA A 57 -17.79 -7.48 1.47
CA ALA A 57 -18.05 -8.92 1.54
C ALA A 57 -17.76 -9.66 0.22
N GLU A 58 -17.75 -8.94 -0.90
CA GLU A 58 -17.44 -9.47 -2.24
C GLU A 58 -15.95 -9.31 -2.58
N TRP A 59 -15.17 -8.72 -1.66
CA TRP A 59 -13.76 -8.43 -1.87
C TRP A 59 -12.89 -9.68 -1.73
N ASP A 60 -12.35 -10.16 -2.85
CA ASP A 60 -11.41 -11.28 -2.90
C ASP A 60 -10.02 -10.83 -3.39
N VAL A 61 -9.10 -10.68 -2.43
CA VAL A 61 -7.72 -10.25 -2.68
C VAL A 61 -7.00 -11.20 -3.63
N ASP A 62 -7.18 -12.50 -3.50
CA ASP A 62 -6.45 -13.49 -4.29
C ASP A 62 -6.87 -13.42 -5.77
N THR A 63 -8.18 -13.25 -6.02
CA THR A 63 -8.70 -13.01 -7.37
C THR A 63 -8.13 -11.74 -7.99
N PHE A 64 -8.00 -10.64 -7.22
CA PHE A 64 -7.42 -9.40 -7.73
C PHE A 64 -5.93 -9.55 -8.07
N VAL A 65 -5.16 -10.21 -7.21
CA VAL A 65 -3.72 -10.46 -7.43
C VAL A 65 -3.51 -11.37 -8.64
N ALA A 66 -4.32 -12.43 -8.77
CA ALA A 66 -4.25 -13.36 -9.91
C ALA A 66 -4.56 -12.67 -11.25
N LYS A 67 -5.50 -11.72 -11.28
CA LYS A 67 -5.81 -10.92 -12.48
C LYS A 67 -4.65 -10.02 -12.89
N ARG A 68 -3.91 -9.44 -11.93
CA ARG A 68 -2.73 -8.60 -12.22
C ARG A 68 -1.61 -9.38 -12.91
N GLN A 69 -1.34 -10.62 -12.48
CA GLN A 69 -0.29 -11.45 -13.07
C GLN A 69 -0.54 -11.77 -14.55
N LYS A 70 -1.79 -11.69 -15.01
CA LYS A 70 -2.17 -11.93 -16.41
C LYS A 70 -2.04 -10.71 -17.32
N LEU A 71 -1.77 -9.52 -16.76
CA LEU A 71 -1.69 -8.25 -17.49
C LEU A 71 -0.25 -7.78 -17.74
N ILE A 72 0.76 -8.56 -17.35
CA ILE A 72 2.19 -8.34 -17.58
C ILE A 72 2.68 -9.46 -18.50
#